data_AF-A0A533B5Q9-F1
#
_entry.id   AF-A0A533B5Q9-F1
#
_cell.length_a   1.000
_cell.length_b   1.000
_cell.length_c   1.000
_cell.angle_alpha   90.00
_cell.angle_beta   90.00
_cell.angle_gamma   90.00
#
_symmetry.space_group_name_H-M   'P 1'
#
loop_
_entity.id
_entity.type
_entity.pdbx_description
1 polymer ?
#
loop_
_entity_poly.entity_id
_entity_poly.type
_entity_poly.pdbx_seq_one_letter_code
_entity_poly.pdbx_strand_id
1 'polypeptide(L)'
;MLSRSCPPVTFLLTGFTWIALSSILGLAILVGLVRGTPLPPWVRLVHVHAALVGGVAQMILGGFLAFIPPLLMTGQTQRNSHPVLFLTINAGAVGMLVGFWLHQYVVVGAAGFLVVGAFLWMARNAWTQARQSLNSPPVNLWYYAVALLALFGGLAYGETMVFALAQQSYGYMRLSHIHLNLLGFVTLAIIGTMHNLLPTVLNTSLFSPRLARIVLIVMPLGVAVLIGGFMNSSVPIEMAAGGILFVGGMLYAVNLFRTWMGSTHIGSAASDHLLIGTFFLLLTIILGVLVGANSLSNPPLMPYGTLHLVAYTHMALVGFVLQTIIWNVPLSSIYIRLATWTCFGLLLSSLTVFVVKLAAALGKQPEDSTHSPT
;
A
#
# COMPACT_ATOMS: atom_id res chain seq x y z
N MET A 1 -30.00 22.47 -9.74
CA MET A 1 -28.77 21.91 -9.12
C MET A 1 -28.22 20.85 -10.06
N LEU A 2 -27.05 21.08 -10.67
CA LEU A 2 -26.42 20.14 -11.59
C LEU A 2 -26.18 18.81 -10.88
N SER A 3 -26.96 17.78 -11.21
CA SER A 3 -26.66 16.38 -10.87
C SER A 3 -25.39 15.98 -11.62
N ARG A 4 -24.21 16.37 -11.11
CA ARG A 4 -22.93 15.94 -11.65
C ARG A 4 -22.85 14.43 -11.46
N SER A 5 -22.73 13.71 -12.57
CA SER A 5 -22.47 12.27 -12.52
C SER A 5 -21.07 12.04 -11.95
N CYS A 6 -20.96 11.10 -11.01
CA CYS A 6 -19.68 10.69 -10.42
C CYS A 6 -19.47 9.20 -10.71
N PRO A 7 -19.07 8.84 -11.95
CA PRO A 7 -18.71 7.47 -12.30
C PRO A 7 -17.44 7.00 -11.58
N PRO A 8 -17.14 5.68 -11.58
CA PRO A 8 -15.92 5.13 -10.98
C PRO A 8 -14.63 5.82 -11.43
N VAL A 9 -14.57 6.23 -12.71
CA VAL A 9 -13.44 6.97 -13.28
C VAL A 9 -13.17 8.29 -12.56
N THR A 10 -14.20 8.99 -12.07
CA THR A 10 -14.02 10.22 -11.30
C THR A 10 -13.25 9.98 -10.01
N PHE A 11 -13.49 8.86 -9.32
CA PHE A 11 -12.74 8.50 -8.11
C PHE A 11 -11.26 8.24 -8.43
N LEU A 12 -10.98 7.55 -9.54
CA LEU A 12 -9.62 7.27 -10.01
C LEU A 12 -8.86 8.56 -10.35
N LEU A 13 -9.47 9.44 -11.15
CA LEU A 13 -8.85 10.71 -11.56
C LEU A 13 -8.60 11.64 -10.37
N THR A 14 -9.60 11.82 -9.51
CA THR A 14 -9.43 12.64 -8.30
C THR A 14 -8.38 12.04 -7.36
N GLY A 15 -8.29 10.71 -7.26
CA GLY A 15 -7.25 10.05 -6.47
C GLY A 15 -5.85 10.29 -7.04
N PHE A 16 -5.71 10.23 -8.36
CA PHE A 16 -4.45 10.59 -9.03
C PHE A 16 -4.08 12.06 -8.78
N THR A 17 -5.05 12.98 -8.83
CA THR A 17 -4.83 14.39 -8.48
C THR A 17 -4.33 14.54 -7.05
N TRP A 18 -4.89 13.82 -6.09
CA TRP A 18 -4.41 13.81 -4.70
C TRP A 18 -2.97 13.31 -4.58
N ILE A 19 -2.60 12.25 -5.29
CA ILE A 19 -1.21 11.74 -5.32
C ILE A 19 -0.27 12.80 -5.90
N ALA A 20 -0.66 13.47 -7.00
CA ALA A 20 0.15 14.52 -7.62
C ALA A 20 0.32 15.75 -6.71
N LEU A 21 -0.74 16.20 -6.03
CA LEU A 21 -0.65 17.30 -5.07
C LEU A 21 0.19 16.90 -3.85
N SER A 22 0.01 15.68 -3.36
CA SER A 22 0.77 15.18 -2.21
C SER A 22 2.25 14.98 -2.54
N SER A 23 2.62 14.61 -3.77
CA SER A 23 4.03 14.47 -4.16
C SER A 23 4.78 15.80 -4.17
N ILE A 24 4.13 16.90 -4.55
CA ILE A 24 4.69 18.26 -4.43
C ILE A 24 4.99 18.57 -2.96
N LEU A 25 4.05 18.27 -2.05
CA LEU A 25 4.27 18.44 -0.62
C LEU A 25 5.39 17.53 -0.09
N GLY A 26 5.44 16.28 -0.56
CA GLY A 26 6.49 15.32 -0.24
C GLY A 26 7.87 15.80 -0.65
N LEU A 27 7.99 16.42 -1.83
CA LEU A 27 9.22 17.04 -2.31
C LEU A 27 9.65 18.21 -1.42
N ALA A 28 8.70 19.08 -1.02
CA ALA A 28 8.99 20.17 -0.08
C ALA A 28 9.50 19.66 1.27
N ILE A 29 8.88 18.59 1.82
CA ILE A 29 9.35 17.92 3.04
C ILE A 29 10.78 17.38 2.85
N LEU A 30 11.04 16.70 1.74
CA LEU A 30 12.36 16.14 1.44
C LEU A 30 13.43 17.23 1.34
N VAL A 31 13.15 18.32 0.62
CA VAL A 31 14.07 19.46 0.50
C VAL A 31 14.37 20.07 1.87
N GLY A 32 13.36 20.25 2.72
CA GLY A 32 13.55 20.72 4.10
C GLY A 32 14.43 19.78 4.92
N LEU A 33 14.21 18.47 4.83
CA LEU A 33 15.04 17.47 5.52
C LEU A 33 16.50 17.49 5.04
N VAL A 34 16.73 17.60 3.73
CA VAL A 34 18.09 17.61 3.14
C VAL A 34 18.83 18.92 3.44
N ARG A 35 18.13 20.05 3.48
CA ARG A 35 18.72 21.37 3.77
C ARG A 35 18.87 21.68 5.26
N GLY A 36 18.45 20.77 6.15
CA GLY A 36 18.48 21.01 7.60
C GLY A 36 17.42 22.00 8.10
N THR A 37 16.39 22.27 7.29
CA THR A 37 15.24 23.12 7.61
C THR A 37 13.94 22.31 7.56
N PRO A 38 13.77 21.29 8.43
CA PRO A 38 12.61 20.40 8.39
C PRO A 38 11.31 21.18 8.60
N LEU A 39 10.31 20.87 7.77
CA LEU A 39 8.97 21.41 7.92
C LEU A 39 8.30 20.90 9.22
N PRO A 40 7.29 21.62 9.75
CA PRO A 40 6.56 21.21 10.94
C PRO A 40 6.03 19.76 10.86
N PRO A 41 6.04 18.98 11.96
CA PRO A 41 5.67 17.56 11.93
C PRO A 41 4.26 17.26 11.41
N TRP A 42 3.30 18.16 11.60
CA TRP A 42 1.93 18.00 11.11
C TRP A 42 1.85 18.00 9.57
N VAL A 43 2.79 18.65 8.88
CA VAL A 43 2.86 18.67 7.40
C VAL A 43 3.05 17.25 6.86
N ARG A 44 3.82 16.42 7.57
CA ARG A 44 3.98 14.99 7.24
C ARG A 44 2.66 14.23 7.36
N LEU A 45 1.85 14.52 8.38
CA LEU A 45 0.53 13.89 8.54
C LEU A 45 -0.39 14.26 7.39
N VAL A 46 -0.39 15.54 6.98
CA VAL A 46 -1.13 16.03 5.82
C VAL A 46 -0.67 15.31 4.54
N HIS A 47 0.63 15.23 4.27
CA HIS A 47 1.17 14.53 3.10
C HIS A 47 0.74 13.05 3.06
N VAL A 48 0.93 12.32 4.17
CA VAL A 48 0.64 10.89 4.22
C VAL A 48 -0.85 10.62 4.05
N HIS A 49 -1.74 11.35 4.72
CA HIS A 49 -3.18 11.12 4.60
C HIS A 49 -3.74 11.64 3.27
N ALA A 50 -3.19 12.72 2.70
CA ALA A 50 -3.55 13.16 1.36
C ALA A 50 -3.22 12.08 0.32
N ALA A 51 -2.02 11.48 0.42
CA ALA A 51 -1.59 10.42 -0.48
C ALA A 51 -2.39 9.13 -0.29
N LEU A 52 -2.59 8.69 0.96
CA LEU A 52 -3.18 7.38 1.25
C LEU A 52 -4.71 7.40 1.27
N VAL A 53 -5.36 8.41 1.86
CA VAL A 53 -6.83 8.50 1.93
C VAL A 53 -7.39 9.15 0.67
N GLY A 54 -6.93 10.37 0.36
CA GLY A 54 -7.37 11.11 -0.83
C GLY A 54 -6.93 10.44 -2.14
N GLY A 55 -5.71 9.89 -2.15
CA GLY A 55 -5.14 9.20 -3.31
C GLY A 55 -5.48 7.72 -3.37
N VAL A 56 -4.67 6.88 -2.72
CA VAL A 56 -4.68 5.42 -2.89
C VAL A 56 -6.01 4.78 -2.52
N ALA A 57 -6.56 5.06 -1.33
CA ALA A 57 -7.83 4.48 -0.88
C ALA A 57 -8.99 4.90 -1.79
N GLN A 58 -9.00 6.15 -2.26
CA GLN A 58 -10.00 6.61 -3.22
C GLN A 58 -9.88 5.90 -4.57
N MET A 59 -8.67 5.64 -5.06
CA MET A 59 -8.46 4.86 -6.28
C MET A 59 -8.91 3.41 -6.11
N ILE A 60 -8.63 2.78 -4.96
CA ILE A 60 -9.13 1.44 -4.63
C ILE A 60 -10.67 1.43 -4.59
N LEU A 61 -11.29 2.44 -3.98
CA LEU A 61 -12.75 2.58 -3.95
C LEU A 61 -13.34 2.68 -5.37
N GLY A 62 -12.72 3.49 -6.24
CA GLY A 62 -13.07 3.57 -7.67
C GLY A 62 -12.89 2.23 -8.39
N GLY A 63 -11.79 1.52 -8.12
CA GLY A 63 -11.53 0.18 -8.64
C GLY A 63 -12.59 -0.84 -8.19
N PHE A 64 -13.00 -0.82 -6.92
CA PHE A 64 -14.08 -1.69 -6.43
C PHE A 64 -15.41 -1.42 -7.14
N LEU A 65 -15.76 -0.15 -7.36
CA LEU A 65 -16.97 0.21 -8.14
C LEU A 65 -16.89 -0.30 -9.58
N ALA A 66 -15.70 -0.30 -10.19
CA ALA A 66 -15.50 -0.73 -11.58
C ALA A 66 -15.42 -2.25 -11.73
N PHE A 67 -14.79 -2.96 -10.78
CA PHE A 67 -14.45 -4.38 -10.94
C PHE A 67 -15.38 -5.35 -10.24
N ILE A 68 -15.97 -5.00 -9.08
CA ILE A 68 -16.82 -5.94 -8.35
C ILE A 68 -18.09 -6.30 -9.15
N PRO A 69 -18.82 -5.34 -9.75
CA PRO A 69 -20.07 -5.69 -10.45
C PRO A 69 -19.87 -6.64 -11.64
N PRO A 70 -18.91 -6.44 -12.57
CA PRO A 70 -18.66 -7.38 -13.66
C PRO A 70 -18.26 -8.78 -13.18
N LEU A 71 -17.53 -8.88 -12.06
CA LEU A 71 -17.11 -10.16 -11.48
C LEU A 71 -18.28 -11.00 -10.93
N LEU A 72 -19.38 -10.36 -10.55
CA LEU A 72 -20.54 -11.01 -9.93
C LEU A 72 -21.70 -11.26 -10.92
N MET A 73 -21.59 -10.75 -12.16
CA MET A 73 -22.54 -10.99 -13.26
C MET A 73 -24.03 -10.91 -12.84
N THR A 74 -24.40 -9.89 -12.06
CA THR A 74 -25.72 -9.79 -11.41
C THR A 74 -26.88 -9.43 -12.36
N GLY A 75 -26.62 -9.23 -13.66
CA GLY A 75 -27.65 -8.97 -14.68
C GLY A 75 -28.43 -7.66 -14.53
N GLN A 76 -28.17 -6.86 -13.50
CA GLN A 76 -28.87 -5.59 -13.22
C GLN A 76 -28.19 -4.40 -13.91
N THR A 77 -29.00 -3.47 -14.42
CA THR A 77 -28.55 -2.15 -14.88
C THR A 77 -28.10 -1.31 -13.68
N GLN A 78 -26.79 -1.28 -13.44
CA GLN A 78 -26.21 -0.58 -12.29
C GLN A 78 -26.27 0.95 -12.44
N ARG A 79 -26.37 1.66 -11.32
CA ARG A 79 -26.17 3.12 -11.31
C ARG A 79 -24.71 3.43 -11.65
N ASN A 80 -24.48 4.03 -12.81
CA ASN A 80 -23.15 4.50 -13.24
C ASN A 80 -22.62 5.73 -12.49
N SER A 81 -23.24 6.12 -11.36
CA SER A 81 -22.93 7.38 -10.67
C SER A 81 -23.16 7.27 -9.16
N HIS A 82 -22.16 7.71 -8.38
CA HIS A 82 -22.14 7.62 -6.92
C HIS A 82 -21.76 8.96 -6.26
N PRO A 83 -22.53 10.05 -6.45
CA PRO A 83 -22.16 11.39 -6.01
C PRO A 83 -22.08 11.52 -4.48
N VAL A 84 -22.98 10.84 -3.75
CA VAL A 84 -22.96 10.85 -2.27
C VAL A 84 -21.69 10.19 -1.76
N LEU A 85 -21.33 9.01 -2.28
CA LEU A 85 -20.10 8.32 -1.90
C LEU A 85 -18.86 9.17 -2.22
N PHE A 86 -18.85 9.80 -3.40
CA PHE A 86 -17.76 10.68 -3.83
C PHE A 86 -17.61 11.88 -2.88
N LEU A 87 -18.73 12.51 -2.51
CA LEU A 87 -18.72 13.61 -1.55
C LEU A 87 -18.24 13.14 -0.17
N THR A 88 -18.71 11.99 0.31
CA THR A 88 -18.32 11.44 1.62
C THR A 88 -16.82 11.18 1.71
N ILE A 89 -16.22 10.50 0.72
CA ILE A 89 -14.78 10.19 0.76
C ILE A 89 -13.92 11.45 0.65
N ASN A 90 -14.31 12.43 -0.18
CA ASN A 90 -13.57 13.69 -0.31
C ASN A 90 -13.76 14.61 0.90
N ALA A 91 -14.96 14.67 1.48
CA ALA A 91 -15.19 15.40 2.73
C ALA A 91 -14.39 14.78 3.89
N GLY A 92 -14.31 13.45 3.96
CA GLY A 92 -13.44 12.75 4.91
C GLY A 92 -11.95 13.07 4.68
N ALA A 93 -11.47 13.01 3.45
CA ALA A 93 -10.07 13.34 3.14
C ALA A 93 -9.74 14.80 3.50
N VAL A 94 -10.50 15.77 2.99
CA VAL A 94 -10.28 17.21 3.26
C VAL A 94 -10.45 17.52 4.74
N GLY A 95 -11.48 16.98 5.40
CA GLY A 95 -11.72 17.15 6.82
C GLY A 95 -10.54 16.66 7.67
N MET A 96 -9.94 15.52 7.34
CA MET A 96 -8.72 15.05 8.00
C MET A 96 -7.56 16.04 7.82
N LEU A 97 -7.31 16.51 6.60
CA LEU A 97 -6.19 17.43 6.34
C LEU A 97 -6.36 18.75 7.10
N VAL A 98 -7.57 19.32 7.08
CA VAL A 98 -7.91 20.53 7.83
C VAL A 98 -7.79 20.28 9.34
N GLY A 99 -8.27 19.14 9.82
CA GLY A 99 -8.14 18.74 11.23
C GLY A 99 -6.68 18.65 11.67
N PHE A 100 -5.81 18.02 10.87
CA PHE A 100 -4.37 17.96 11.16
C PHE A 100 -3.71 19.33 11.10
N TRP A 101 -4.04 20.15 10.10
CA TRP A 101 -3.52 21.51 9.95
C TRP A 101 -3.87 22.38 11.16
N LEU A 102 -5.13 22.32 11.61
CA LEU A 102 -5.63 23.10 12.75
C LEU A 102 -5.36 22.45 14.10
N HIS A 103 -4.72 21.27 14.13
CA HIS A 103 -4.50 20.46 15.34
C HIS A 103 -5.81 20.13 16.10
N GLN A 104 -6.92 20.00 15.36
CA GLN A 104 -8.25 19.69 15.87
C GLN A 104 -8.55 18.21 15.67
N TYR A 105 -8.11 17.37 16.62
CA TYR A 105 -8.22 15.91 16.51
C TYR A 105 -9.66 15.40 16.48
N VAL A 106 -10.61 16.10 17.11
CA VAL A 106 -12.05 15.76 17.00
C VAL A 106 -12.52 15.85 15.54
N VAL A 107 -12.04 16.84 14.78
CA VAL A 107 -12.37 16.98 13.35
C VAL A 107 -11.72 15.85 12.55
N VAL A 108 -10.48 15.46 12.89
CA VAL A 108 -9.81 14.30 12.26
C VAL A 108 -10.60 13.02 12.47
N GLY A 109 -11.08 12.75 13.69
CA GLY A 109 -11.88 11.56 14.00
C GLY A 109 -13.26 11.58 13.33
N ALA A 110 -13.95 12.71 13.34
CA ALA A 110 -15.20 12.87 12.59
C ALA A 110 -15.02 12.60 11.09
N ALA A 111 -13.91 13.08 10.52
CA ALA A 111 -13.55 12.84 9.13
C ALA A 111 -13.17 11.37 8.87
N GLY A 112 -12.52 10.70 9.84
CA GLY A 112 -12.27 9.25 9.83
C GLY A 112 -13.55 8.41 9.79
N PHE A 113 -14.56 8.77 10.57
CA PHE A 113 -15.88 8.13 10.49
C PHE A 113 -16.55 8.29 9.12
N LEU A 114 -16.33 9.39 8.40
CA LEU A 114 -16.81 9.53 7.01
C LEU A 114 -16.12 8.52 6.08
N VAL A 115 -14.80 8.32 6.23
CA VAL A 115 -14.05 7.31 5.46
C VAL A 115 -14.56 5.90 5.79
N VAL A 116 -14.76 5.59 7.08
CA VAL A 116 -15.38 4.32 7.53
C VAL A 116 -16.75 4.12 6.88
N GLY A 117 -17.61 5.15 6.92
CA GLY A 117 -18.94 5.11 6.32
C GLY A 117 -18.93 4.84 4.81
N ALA A 118 -18.00 5.46 4.07
CA ALA A 118 -17.82 5.23 2.63
C ALA A 118 -17.47 3.78 2.32
N PHE A 119 -16.52 3.19 3.05
CA PHE A 119 -16.11 1.80 2.85
C PHE A 119 -17.11 0.78 3.41
N LEU A 120 -17.84 1.10 4.48
CA LEU A 120 -18.96 0.27 4.96
C LEU A 120 -20.10 0.22 3.93
N TRP A 121 -20.41 1.36 3.30
CA TRP A 121 -21.38 1.40 2.21
C TRP A 121 -20.93 0.50 1.04
N MET A 122 -19.65 0.59 0.66
CA MET A 122 -19.07 -0.25 -0.39
C MET A 122 -19.13 -1.74 -0.01
N ALA A 123 -18.72 -2.10 1.20
CA ALA A 123 -18.74 -3.47 1.71
C ALA A 123 -20.16 -4.04 1.70
N ARG A 124 -21.14 -3.27 2.19
CA ARG A 124 -22.56 -3.63 2.14
C ARG A 124 -23.04 -3.84 0.71
N ASN A 125 -22.71 -2.93 -0.20
CA ASN A 125 -23.11 -3.01 -1.61
C ASN A 125 -22.49 -4.22 -2.33
N ALA A 126 -21.21 -4.52 -2.07
CA ALA A 126 -20.54 -5.70 -2.60
C ALA A 126 -21.17 -6.99 -2.06
N TRP A 127 -21.48 -7.02 -0.76
CA TRP A 127 -22.13 -8.15 -0.11
C TRP A 127 -23.54 -8.42 -0.63
N THR A 128 -24.35 -7.38 -0.84
CA THR A 128 -25.69 -7.52 -1.42
C THR A 128 -25.62 -8.07 -2.85
N GLN A 129 -24.67 -7.59 -3.65
CA GLN A 129 -24.45 -8.12 -5.00
C GLN A 129 -23.98 -9.57 -4.98
N ALA A 130 -23.06 -9.93 -4.07
CA ALA A 130 -22.56 -11.29 -3.94
C ALA A 130 -23.66 -12.28 -3.55
N ARG A 131 -24.62 -11.86 -2.72
CA ARG A 131 -25.81 -12.68 -2.37
C ARG A 131 -26.78 -12.86 -3.52
N GLN A 132 -26.79 -11.95 -4.49
CA GLN A 132 -27.64 -12.00 -5.68
C GLN A 132 -26.93 -12.65 -6.88
N SER A 133 -25.63 -12.92 -6.76
CA SER A 133 -24.84 -13.58 -7.79
C SER A 133 -25.33 -15.01 -7.99
N LEU A 134 -25.55 -15.40 -9.25
CA LEU A 134 -25.88 -16.78 -9.62
C LEU A 134 -24.66 -17.70 -9.59
N ASN A 135 -23.46 -17.12 -9.54
CA ASN A 135 -22.19 -17.83 -9.50
C ASN A 135 -21.55 -17.76 -8.11
N SER A 136 -20.83 -18.81 -7.73
CA SER A 136 -19.97 -18.79 -6.54
C SER A 136 -18.99 -17.62 -6.60
N PRO A 137 -18.75 -16.92 -5.48
CA PRO A 137 -17.90 -15.74 -5.47
C PRO A 137 -16.47 -16.11 -5.91
N PRO A 138 -15.88 -15.36 -6.86
CA PRO A 138 -14.52 -15.60 -7.28
C PRO A 138 -13.54 -15.33 -6.13
N VAL A 139 -12.37 -15.98 -6.18
CA VAL A 139 -11.31 -15.88 -5.15
C VAL A 139 -10.95 -14.41 -4.84
N ASN A 140 -11.01 -13.53 -5.84
CA ASN A 140 -10.65 -12.12 -5.67
C ASN A 140 -11.61 -11.34 -4.77
N LEU A 141 -12.88 -11.75 -4.70
CA LEU A 141 -13.82 -11.14 -3.77
C LEU A 141 -13.41 -11.40 -2.30
N TRP A 142 -12.80 -12.56 -2.03
CA TRP A 142 -12.26 -12.87 -0.71
C TRP A 142 -11.03 -12.03 -0.37
N TYR A 143 -10.16 -11.74 -1.35
CA TYR A 143 -9.09 -10.76 -1.16
C TYR A 143 -9.65 -9.40 -0.76
N TYR A 144 -10.67 -8.91 -1.46
CA TYR A 144 -11.29 -7.62 -1.13
C TYR A 144 -11.99 -7.63 0.23
N ALA A 145 -12.65 -8.73 0.60
CA ALA A 145 -13.27 -8.88 1.91
C ALA A 145 -12.24 -8.81 3.04
N VAL A 146 -11.14 -9.57 2.93
CA VAL A 146 -10.05 -9.54 3.92
C VAL A 146 -9.37 -8.17 3.96
N ALA A 147 -9.19 -7.53 2.79
CA ALA A 147 -8.63 -6.19 2.71
C ALA A 147 -9.52 -5.16 3.42
N LEU A 148 -10.84 -5.23 3.26
CA LEU A 148 -11.80 -4.37 3.96
C LEU A 148 -11.81 -4.62 5.47
N LEU A 149 -11.70 -5.88 5.91
CA LEU A 149 -11.55 -6.19 7.34
C LEU A 149 -10.28 -5.57 7.92
N ALA A 150 -9.16 -5.68 7.20
CA ALA A 150 -7.90 -5.04 7.61
C ALA A 150 -8.01 -3.51 7.62
N LEU A 151 -8.69 -2.90 6.64
CA LEU A 151 -8.98 -1.46 6.62
C LEU A 151 -9.74 -1.06 7.89
N PHE A 152 -10.83 -1.75 8.24
CA PHE A 152 -11.61 -1.40 9.44
C PHE A 152 -10.81 -1.55 10.72
N GLY A 153 -9.98 -2.59 10.85
CA GLY A 153 -9.05 -2.72 11.97
C GLY A 153 -8.02 -1.58 12.03
N GLY A 154 -7.45 -1.23 10.87
CA GLY A 154 -6.53 -0.09 10.75
C GLY A 154 -7.18 1.23 11.13
N LEU A 155 -8.39 1.51 10.64
CA LEU A 155 -9.17 2.70 10.96
C LEU A 155 -9.54 2.73 12.45
N ALA A 156 -9.93 1.61 13.06
CA ALA A 156 -10.21 1.54 14.50
C ALA A 156 -8.99 1.93 15.36
N TYR A 157 -7.79 1.46 14.98
CA TYR A 157 -6.54 1.91 15.61
C TYR A 157 -6.26 3.41 15.36
N GLY A 158 -6.60 3.92 14.18
CA GLY A 158 -6.54 5.34 13.85
C GLY A 158 -7.40 6.20 14.78
N GLU A 159 -8.68 5.85 14.90
CA GLU A 159 -9.64 6.55 15.77
C GLU A 159 -9.21 6.50 17.24
N THR A 160 -8.76 5.33 17.70
CA THR A 160 -8.24 5.14 19.07
C THR A 160 -7.09 6.10 19.37
N MET A 161 -6.17 6.31 18.41
CA MET A 161 -5.06 7.27 18.58
C MET A 161 -5.55 8.72 18.58
N VAL A 162 -6.47 9.08 17.69
CA VAL A 162 -6.97 10.45 17.54
C VAL A 162 -7.77 10.91 18.76
N PHE A 163 -8.54 10.01 19.38
CA PHE A 163 -9.25 10.28 20.64
C PHE A 163 -8.41 10.00 21.89
N ALA A 164 -7.11 9.72 21.73
CA ALA A 164 -6.17 9.48 22.82
C ALA A 164 -6.58 8.36 23.80
N LEU A 165 -7.28 7.33 23.31
CA LEU A 165 -7.83 6.24 24.14
C LEU A 165 -6.79 5.18 24.56
N ALA A 166 -5.61 5.18 23.94
CA ALA A 166 -4.54 4.19 24.19
C ALA A 166 -3.13 4.81 24.19
N GLN A 167 -2.94 5.91 24.93
CA GLN A 167 -1.69 6.68 24.94
C GLN A 167 -0.46 5.84 25.33
N GLN A 168 -0.61 4.91 26.28
CA GLN A 168 0.48 4.03 26.74
C GLN A 168 1.00 3.08 25.65
N SER A 169 0.16 2.75 24.67
CA SER A 169 0.48 1.82 23.58
C SER A 169 0.57 2.51 22.22
N TYR A 170 0.75 3.85 22.19
CA TYR A 170 0.68 4.66 20.97
C TYR A 170 1.60 4.18 19.85
N GLY A 171 2.84 3.78 20.19
CA GLY A 171 3.81 3.27 19.20
C GLY A 171 3.33 2.01 18.48
N TYR A 172 2.87 1.03 19.24
CA TYR A 172 2.35 -0.23 18.71
C TYR A 172 1.05 -0.03 17.94
N MET A 173 0.18 0.85 18.44
CA MET A 173 -1.08 1.25 17.80
C MET A 173 -0.81 1.88 16.42
N ARG A 174 0.18 2.78 16.35
CA ARG A 174 0.60 3.43 15.12
C ARG A 174 1.18 2.44 14.12
N LEU A 175 2.06 1.53 14.55
CA LEU A 175 2.59 0.48 13.67
C LEU A 175 1.47 -0.41 13.14
N SER A 176 0.53 -0.80 14.00
CA SER A 176 -0.60 -1.64 13.61
C SER A 176 -1.54 -0.94 12.63
N HIS A 177 -1.87 0.34 12.88
CA HIS A 177 -2.62 1.18 11.95
C HIS A 177 -1.95 1.25 10.58
N ILE A 178 -0.64 1.49 10.53
CA ILE A 178 0.11 1.60 9.27
C ILE A 178 0.10 0.27 8.50
N HIS A 179 0.42 -0.85 9.17
CA HIS A 179 0.56 -2.13 8.48
C HIS A 179 -0.78 -2.77 8.12
N LEU A 180 -1.84 -2.60 8.94
CA LEU A 180 -3.18 -3.02 8.55
C LEU A 180 -3.67 -2.26 7.31
N ASN A 181 -3.42 -0.95 7.23
CA ASN A 181 -3.85 -0.17 6.07
C ASN A 181 -2.98 -0.43 4.83
N LEU A 182 -1.65 -0.52 4.96
CA LEU A 182 -0.76 -0.71 3.82
C LEU A 182 -0.69 -2.18 3.39
N LEU A 183 -0.30 -3.10 4.27
CA LEU A 183 -0.17 -4.52 3.92
C LEU A 183 -1.53 -5.23 3.90
N GLY A 184 -2.37 -4.97 4.89
CA GLY A 184 -3.67 -5.64 5.01
C GLY A 184 -4.70 -5.13 4.00
N PHE A 185 -4.86 -3.81 3.84
CA PHE A 185 -5.84 -3.26 2.91
C PHE A 185 -5.26 -3.03 1.51
N VAL A 186 -4.31 -2.11 1.35
CA VAL A 186 -3.81 -1.69 0.03
C VAL A 186 -3.16 -2.85 -0.72
N THR A 187 -2.20 -3.53 -0.12
CA THR A 187 -1.46 -4.63 -0.76
C THR A 187 -2.37 -5.82 -1.10
N LEU A 188 -3.25 -6.26 -0.19
CA LEU A 188 -4.16 -7.38 -0.50
C LEU A 188 -5.18 -7.01 -1.59
N ALA A 189 -5.69 -5.78 -1.60
CA ALA A 189 -6.58 -5.32 -2.66
C ALA A 189 -5.87 -5.32 -4.03
N ILE A 190 -4.61 -4.86 -4.07
CA ILE A 190 -3.77 -4.92 -5.28
C ILE A 190 -3.53 -6.37 -5.70
N ILE A 191 -3.06 -7.24 -4.80
CA ILE A 191 -2.81 -8.67 -5.11
C ILE A 191 -4.07 -9.35 -5.65
N GLY A 192 -5.22 -9.13 -5.02
CA GLY A 192 -6.51 -9.65 -5.49
C GLY A 192 -6.87 -9.17 -6.89
N THR A 193 -6.63 -7.88 -7.18
CA THR A 193 -6.85 -7.30 -8.51
C THR A 193 -5.89 -7.86 -9.56
N MET A 194 -4.61 -8.00 -9.20
CA MET A 194 -3.52 -8.42 -10.07
C MET A 194 -3.67 -9.83 -10.61
N HIS A 195 -4.27 -10.74 -9.83
CA HIS A 195 -4.57 -12.10 -10.27
C HIS A 195 -5.57 -12.17 -11.43
N ASN A 196 -6.34 -11.11 -11.70
CA ASN A 196 -7.15 -10.98 -12.92
C ASN A 196 -6.54 -10.01 -13.92
N LEU A 197 -6.09 -8.84 -13.44
CA LEU A 197 -5.66 -7.74 -14.29
C LEU A 197 -4.48 -8.12 -15.18
N LEU A 198 -3.43 -8.77 -14.63
CA LEU A 198 -2.27 -9.15 -15.42
C LEU A 198 -2.64 -10.16 -16.54
N PRO A 199 -3.33 -11.28 -16.25
CA PRO A 199 -3.81 -12.18 -17.31
C PRO A 199 -4.68 -11.49 -18.36
N THR A 200 -5.56 -10.56 -17.95
CA THR A 200 -6.40 -9.79 -18.88
C THR A 200 -5.57 -8.90 -19.82
N VAL A 201 -4.59 -8.17 -19.28
CA VAL A 201 -3.69 -7.31 -20.08
C VAL A 201 -2.86 -8.14 -21.07
N LEU A 202 -2.44 -9.34 -20.66
CA LEU A 202 -1.67 -10.27 -21.48
C LEU A 202 -2.51 -11.17 -22.38
N ASN A 203 -3.85 -11.07 -22.28
CA ASN A 203 -4.80 -11.93 -22.96
C ASN A 203 -4.46 -13.43 -22.81
N THR A 204 -4.12 -13.84 -21.59
CA THR A 204 -3.77 -15.21 -21.22
C THR A 204 -4.49 -15.63 -19.95
N SER A 205 -4.39 -16.91 -19.57
CA SER A 205 -4.90 -17.42 -18.31
C SER A 205 -3.85 -17.29 -17.20
N LEU A 206 -4.30 -17.04 -15.96
CA LEU A 206 -3.43 -17.08 -14.79
C LEU A 206 -2.77 -18.47 -14.66
N PHE A 207 -1.46 -18.50 -14.41
CA PHE A 207 -0.67 -19.73 -14.34
C PHE A 207 -1.24 -20.76 -13.35
N SER A 208 -1.55 -20.36 -12.11
CA SER A 208 -2.10 -21.28 -11.11
C SER A 208 -3.16 -20.62 -10.20
N PRO A 209 -4.44 -20.95 -10.39
CA PRO A 209 -5.51 -20.56 -9.47
C PRO A 209 -5.37 -21.17 -8.07
N ARG A 210 -4.60 -22.26 -7.93
CA ARG A 210 -4.29 -22.86 -6.61
C ARG A 210 -3.30 -22.00 -5.85
N LEU A 211 -2.26 -21.48 -6.51
CA LEU A 211 -1.31 -20.55 -5.88
C LEU A 211 -2.03 -19.28 -5.41
N ALA A 212 -2.93 -18.71 -6.22
CA ALA A 212 -3.72 -17.55 -5.82
C ALA A 212 -4.55 -17.80 -4.55
N ARG A 213 -5.08 -19.02 -4.35
CA ARG A 213 -5.79 -19.41 -3.11
C ARG A 213 -4.86 -19.57 -1.92
N ILE A 214 -3.66 -20.12 -2.12
CA ILE A 214 -2.66 -20.24 -1.05
C ILE A 214 -2.20 -18.84 -0.60
N VAL A 215 -1.91 -17.94 -1.54
CA VAL A 215 -1.53 -16.55 -1.24
C VAL A 215 -2.62 -15.83 -0.44
N LEU A 216 -3.91 -16.09 -0.72
CA LEU A 216 -5.05 -15.52 0.02
C LEU A 216 -5.07 -15.95 1.50
N ILE A 217 -4.43 -17.06 1.84
CA ILE A 217 -4.32 -17.54 3.22
C ILE A 217 -3.03 -17.04 3.85
N VAL A 218 -1.91 -17.24 3.15
CA VAL A 218 -0.56 -16.97 3.66
C VAL A 218 -0.34 -15.47 3.88
N MET A 219 -0.75 -14.60 2.95
CA MET A 219 -0.50 -13.16 3.09
C MET A 219 -1.29 -12.55 4.26
N PRO A 220 -2.60 -12.76 4.42
CA PRO A 220 -3.32 -12.27 5.60
C PRO A 220 -2.84 -12.88 6.91
N LEU A 221 -2.44 -14.16 6.91
CA LEU A 221 -1.84 -14.78 8.09
C LEU A 221 -0.55 -14.05 8.48
N GLY A 222 0.34 -13.77 7.52
CA GLY A 222 1.56 -12.99 7.75
C GLY A 222 1.25 -11.61 8.31
N VAL A 223 0.23 -10.91 7.79
CA VAL A 223 -0.22 -9.62 8.35
C VAL A 223 -0.74 -9.79 9.77
N ALA A 224 -1.58 -10.79 10.05
CA ALA A 224 -2.12 -11.02 11.39
C ALA A 224 -1.02 -11.32 12.43
N VAL A 225 -0.05 -12.17 12.07
CA VAL A 225 1.12 -12.45 12.93
C VAL A 225 1.96 -11.19 13.13
N LEU A 226 2.13 -10.36 12.10
CA LEU A 226 2.87 -9.09 12.22
C LEU A 226 2.20 -8.13 13.21
N ILE A 227 0.87 -7.98 13.12
CA ILE A 227 0.11 -7.18 14.09
C ILE A 227 0.25 -7.78 15.50
N GLY A 228 0.17 -9.10 15.64
CA GLY A 228 0.45 -9.79 16.89
C GLY A 228 1.85 -9.47 17.44
N GLY A 229 2.87 -9.43 16.58
CA GLY A 229 4.24 -9.04 16.93
C GLY A 229 4.31 -7.64 17.53
N PHE A 230 3.72 -6.64 16.84
CA PHE A 230 3.67 -5.27 17.35
C PHE A 230 2.92 -5.15 18.68
N MET A 231 1.76 -5.80 18.81
CA MET A 231 0.95 -5.72 20.04
C MET A 231 1.64 -6.39 21.23
N ASN A 232 2.50 -7.38 20.98
CA ASN A 232 3.28 -8.05 22.02
C ASN A 232 4.71 -7.52 22.16
N SER A 233 5.08 -6.47 21.42
CA SER A 233 6.45 -5.92 21.40
C SER A 233 7.52 -6.99 21.11
N SER A 234 7.22 -7.92 20.22
CA SER A 234 8.03 -9.13 20.02
C SER A 234 8.63 -9.18 18.62
N VAL A 235 9.89 -8.72 18.51
CA VAL A 235 10.67 -8.79 17.26
C VAL A 235 10.75 -10.22 16.70
N PRO A 236 10.91 -11.30 17.49
CA PRO A 236 10.88 -12.66 16.94
C PRO A 236 9.56 -13.01 16.23
N ILE A 237 8.42 -12.56 16.77
CA ILE A 237 7.10 -12.75 16.12
C ILE A 237 7.02 -11.91 14.85
N GLU A 238 7.52 -10.67 14.86
CA GLU A 238 7.62 -9.83 13.65
C GLU A 238 8.50 -10.47 12.56
N MET A 239 9.58 -11.14 12.95
CA MET A 239 10.45 -11.88 12.02
C MET A 239 9.79 -13.12 11.45
N ALA A 240 9.07 -13.89 12.27
CA ALA A 240 8.25 -15.00 11.79
C ALA A 240 7.20 -14.51 10.79
N ALA A 241 6.52 -13.39 11.09
CA ALA A 241 5.58 -12.76 10.19
C ALA A 241 6.23 -12.33 8.86
N GLY A 242 7.41 -11.73 8.92
CA GLY A 242 8.19 -11.35 7.74
C GLY A 242 8.55 -12.54 6.85
N GLY A 243 8.90 -13.69 7.44
CA GLY A 243 9.12 -14.95 6.71
C GLY A 243 7.86 -15.46 6.03
N ILE A 244 6.70 -15.44 6.73
CA ILE A 244 5.40 -15.83 6.15
C ILE A 244 5.03 -14.90 4.99
N LEU A 245 5.17 -13.58 5.17
CA LEU A 245 4.91 -12.58 4.13
C LEU A 245 5.84 -12.74 2.93
N PHE A 246 7.11 -13.07 3.15
CA PHE A 246 8.07 -13.33 2.08
C PHE A 246 7.66 -14.56 1.25
N VAL A 247 7.29 -15.67 1.91
CA VAL A 247 6.77 -16.86 1.23
C VAL A 247 5.51 -16.53 0.43
N GLY A 248 4.54 -15.83 1.03
CA GLY A 248 3.33 -15.40 0.33
C GLY A 248 3.61 -14.49 -0.88
N GLY A 249 4.51 -13.52 -0.71
CA GLY A 249 4.97 -12.63 -1.77
C GLY A 249 5.67 -13.37 -2.90
N MET A 250 6.50 -14.38 -2.59
CA MET A 250 7.19 -15.19 -3.59
C MET A 250 6.22 -16.09 -4.37
N LEU A 251 5.25 -16.72 -3.71
CA LEU A 251 4.21 -17.49 -4.38
C LEU A 251 3.40 -16.62 -5.34
N TYR A 252 3.05 -15.40 -4.91
CA TYR A 252 2.39 -14.39 -5.74
C TYR A 252 3.27 -14.00 -6.95
N ALA A 253 4.54 -13.67 -6.72
CA ALA A 253 5.47 -13.28 -7.78
C ALA A 253 5.69 -14.40 -8.81
N VAL A 254 5.88 -15.65 -8.36
CA VAL A 254 6.01 -16.81 -9.24
C VAL A 254 4.75 -17.00 -10.08
N ASN A 255 3.56 -16.83 -9.49
CA ASN A 255 2.30 -16.97 -10.22
C ASN A 255 2.19 -15.92 -11.34
N LEU A 256 2.50 -14.66 -11.05
CA LEU A 256 2.47 -13.59 -12.05
C LEU A 256 3.58 -13.73 -13.10
N PHE A 257 4.81 -14.03 -12.68
CA PHE A 257 5.93 -14.16 -13.60
C PHE A 257 5.75 -15.34 -14.57
N ARG A 258 5.24 -16.48 -14.09
CA ARG A 258 4.92 -17.62 -14.97
C ARG A 258 3.74 -17.34 -15.89
N THR A 259 2.76 -16.54 -15.44
CA THR A 259 1.68 -16.05 -16.31
C THR A 259 2.25 -15.19 -17.44
N TRP A 260 3.19 -14.29 -17.12
CA TRP A 260 3.85 -13.45 -18.09
C TRP A 260 4.72 -14.24 -19.09
N MET A 261 5.54 -15.18 -18.61
CA MET A 261 6.35 -16.04 -19.49
C MET A 261 5.51 -16.94 -20.42
N GLY A 262 4.30 -17.31 -20.00
CA GLY A 262 3.36 -18.10 -20.81
C GLY A 262 2.56 -17.29 -21.82
N SER A 263 2.72 -15.96 -21.86
CA SER A 263 2.01 -15.08 -22.80
C SER A 263 2.65 -15.11 -24.18
N THR A 264 1.83 -15.18 -25.23
CA THR A 264 2.26 -14.98 -26.63
C THR A 264 2.31 -13.50 -27.02
N HIS A 265 1.69 -12.62 -26.22
CA HIS A 265 1.77 -11.18 -26.42
C HIS A 265 3.12 -10.62 -25.95
N ILE A 266 3.76 -9.84 -26.82
CA ILE A 266 4.95 -9.04 -26.49
C ILE A 266 4.54 -8.05 -25.38
N GLY A 267 5.35 -7.97 -24.32
CA GLY A 267 5.07 -7.15 -23.14
C GLY A 267 4.62 -5.72 -23.48
N SER A 268 3.65 -5.22 -22.71
CA SER A 268 3.17 -3.84 -22.79
C SER A 268 3.67 -3.02 -21.60
N ALA A 269 3.68 -1.70 -21.73
CA ALA A 269 3.98 -0.82 -20.59
C ALA A 269 3.13 -1.17 -19.36
N ALA A 270 1.87 -1.57 -19.55
CA ALA A 270 0.99 -2.02 -18.47
C ALA A 270 1.56 -3.26 -17.77
N SER A 271 1.89 -4.33 -18.51
CA SER A 271 2.48 -5.53 -17.91
C SER A 271 3.83 -5.26 -17.22
N ASP A 272 4.64 -4.36 -17.77
CA ASP A 272 5.94 -4.00 -17.20
C ASP A 272 5.76 -3.34 -15.84
N HIS A 273 4.87 -2.36 -15.75
CA HIS A 273 4.48 -1.70 -14.50
C HIS A 273 4.01 -2.69 -13.42
N LEU A 274 3.17 -3.65 -13.82
CA LEU A 274 2.65 -4.69 -12.93
C LEU A 274 3.76 -5.62 -12.38
N LEU A 275 4.73 -6.00 -13.22
CA LEU A 275 5.87 -6.82 -12.83
C LEU A 275 6.90 -6.05 -11.99
N ILE A 276 7.21 -4.81 -12.37
CA ILE A 276 8.07 -3.91 -11.60
C ILE A 276 7.49 -3.70 -10.20
N GLY A 277 6.18 -3.47 -10.10
CA GLY A 277 5.50 -3.38 -8.81
C GLY A 277 5.69 -4.63 -7.96
N THR A 278 5.55 -5.80 -8.57
CA THR A 278 5.75 -7.09 -7.90
C THR A 278 7.19 -7.26 -7.39
N PHE A 279 8.19 -6.83 -8.17
CA PHE A 279 9.58 -6.80 -7.73
C PHE A 279 9.78 -5.90 -6.50
N PHE A 280 9.25 -4.66 -6.52
CA PHE A 280 9.37 -3.74 -5.38
C PHE A 280 8.60 -4.20 -4.14
N LEU A 281 7.50 -4.93 -4.29
CA LEU A 281 6.82 -5.57 -3.17
C LEU A 281 7.74 -6.55 -2.45
N LEU A 282 8.36 -7.47 -3.21
CA LEU A 282 9.32 -8.44 -2.64
C LEU A 282 10.49 -7.74 -1.97
N LEU A 283 11.06 -6.74 -2.63
CA LEU A 283 12.16 -5.95 -2.09
C LEU A 283 11.77 -5.25 -0.78
N THR A 284 10.57 -4.68 -0.71
CA THR A 284 10.05 -4.03 0.50
C THR A 284 9.87 -5.02 1.65
N ILE A 285 9.41 -6.24 1.37
CA ILE A 285 9.28 -7.29 2.38
C ILE A 285 10.66 -7.69 2.91
N ILE A 286 11.63 -7.92 2.02
CA ILE A 286 13.02 -8.24 2.40
C ILE A 286 13.60 -7.12 3.27
N LEU A 287 13.48 -5.87 2.83
CA LEU A 287 13.98 -4.72 3.59
C LEU A 287 13.27 -4.57 4.94
N GLY A 288 11.97 -4.86 5.03
CA GLY A 288 11.24 -4.88 6.30
C GLY A 288 11.76 -5.94 7.27
N VAL A 289 12.07 -7.14 6.76
CA VAL A 289 12.72 -8.20 7.56
C VAL A 289 14.09 -7.75 8.04
N LEU A 290 14.90 -7.14 7.18
CA LEU A 290 16.22 -6.64 7.54
C LEU A 290 16.14 -5.52 8.60
N VAL A 291 15.13 -4.65 8.51
CA VAL A 291 14.86 -3.61 9.52
C VAL A 291 14.56 -4.24 10.88
N GLY A 292 13.72 -5.28 10.93
CA GLY A 292 13.45 -6.02 12.17
C GLY A 292 14.67 -6.78 12.68
N ALA A 293 15.43 -7.44 11.79
CA ALA A 293 16.64 -8.16 12.17
C ALA A 293 17.71 -7.23 12.77
N ASN A 294 17.85 -6.01 12.23
CA ASN A 294 18.76 -5.00 12.76
C ASN A 294 18.41 -4.56 14.18
N SER A 295 17.14 -4.69 14.59
CA SER A 295 16.68 -4.37 15.95
C SER A 295 17.01 -5.45 16.99
N LEU A 296 17.47 -6.64 16.55
CA LEU A 296 17.90 -7.71 17.45
C LEU A 296 19.29 -7.46 18.07
N SER A 297 20.08 -6.53 17.50
CA SER A 297 21.42 -6.19 17.97
C SER A 297 21.41 -4.88 18.77
N ASN A 298 22.13 -4.87 19.89
CA ASN A 298 22.37 -3.66 20.70
C ASN A 298 23.88 -3.45 20.88
N PRO A 299 24.50 -2.44 20.25
CA PRO A 299 23.91 -1.45 19.32
C PRO A 299 23.45 -2.08 17.99
N PRO A 300 22.57 -1.40 17.22
CA PRO A 300 22.15 -1.88 15.91
C PRO A 300 23.32 -1.95 14.95
N LEU A 301 23.38 -3.03 14.15
CA LEU A 301 24.46 -3.29 13.17
C LEU A 301 24.55 -2.17 12.12
N MET A 302 23.40 -1.70 11.64
CA MET A 302 23.29 -0.56 10.73
C MET A 302 22.43 0.52 11.38
N PRO A 303 23.01 1.61 11.91
CA PRO A 303 22.23 2.75 12.35
C PRO A 303 21.57 3.43 11.14
N TYR A 304 20.25 3.57 11.18
CA TYR A 304 19.50 4.26 10.14
C TYR A 304 18.65 5.39 10.73
N GLY A 305 18.70 6.57 10.11
CA GLY A 305 17.90 7.74 10.49
C GLY A 305 16.58 7.86 9.70
N THR A 306 15.85 8.96 9.96
CA THR A 306 14.55 9.27 9.35
C THR A 306 14.55 9.20 7.82
N LEU A 307 15.62 9.65 7.16
CA LEU A 307 15.73 9.59 5.69
C LEU A 307 15.69 8.16 5.13
N HIS A 308 16.28 7.20 5.84
CA HIS A 308 16.26 5.79 5.41
C HIS A 308 14.85 5.21 5.53
N LEU A 309 14.13 5.51 6.62
CA LEU A 309 12.73 5.11 6.80
C LEU A 309 11.81 5.76 5.76
N VAL A 310 12.07 7.03 5.40
CA VAL A 310 11.34 7.72 4.34
C VAL A 310 11.59 7.05 2.99
N ALA A 311 12.84 6.72 2.66
CA ALA A 311 13.19 6.01 1.43
C ALA A 311 12.54 4.61 1.36
N TYR A 312 12.62 3.85 2.45
CA TYR A 312 11.94 2.55 2.58
C TYR A 312 10.42 2.67 2.33
N THR A 313 9.78 3.64 2.98
CA THR A 313 8.33 3.85 2.82
C THR A 313 7.97 4.23 1.38
N HIS A 314 8.76 5.08 0.73
CA HIS A 314 8.53 5.47 -0.66
C HIS A 314 8.85 4.35 -1.65
N MET A 315 9.75 3.42 -1.32
CA MET A 315 9.96 2.23 -2.13
C MET A 315 8.69 1.36 -2.19
N ALA A 316 7.98 1.21 -1.07
CA ALA A 316 6.69 0.54 -1.05
C ALA A 316 5.61 1.32 -1.82
N LEU A 317 5.47 2.62 -1.55
CA LEU A 317 4.38 3.42 -2.10
C LEU A 317 4.58 3.77 -3.58
N VAL A 318 5.78 4.20 -3.97
CA VAL A 318 6.10 4.55 -5.36
C VAL A 318 6.47 3.31 -6.15
N GLY A 319 7.32 2.44 -5.59
CA GLY A 319 7.83 1.26 -6.29
C GLY A 319 6.79 0.16 -6.46
N PHE A 320 5.88 -0.04 -5.51
CA PHE A 320 4.81 -1.05 -5.64
C PHE A 320 3.43 -0.44 -5.89
N VAL A 321 2.92 0.39 -4.97
CA VAL A 321 1.51 0.85 -5.02
C VAL A 321 1.24 1.69 -6.27
N LEU A 322 2.07 2.71 -6.54
CA LEU A 322 1.89 3.55 -7.71
C LEU A 322 2.08 2.76 -9.02
N GLN A 323 3.10 1.91 -9.11
CA GLN A 323 3.35 1.08 -10.30
C GLN A 323 2.17 0.17 -10.64
N THR A 324 1.51 -0.40 -9.63
CA THR A 324 0.38 -1.32 -9.84
C THR A 324 -0.96 -0.64 -10.10
N ILE A 325 -1.05 0.69 -9.94
CA ILE A 325 -2.30 1.45 -10.13
C ILE A 325 -2.25 2.35 -11.38
N ILE A 326 -1.05 2.66 -11.90
CA ILE A 326 -0.85 3.55 -13.04
C ILE A 326 -1.33 2.98 -14.39
N TRP A 327 -1.73 1.71 -14.45
CA TRP A 327 -2.32 1.12 -15.66
C TRP A 327 -3.60 1.82 -16.14
N ASN A 328 -4.26 2.61 -15.27
CA ASN A 328 -5.46 3.38 -15.57
C ASN A 328 -5.24 4.67 -16.39
N VAL A 329 -3.99 5.04 -16.68
CA VAL A 329 -3.66 6.22 -17.51
C VAL A 329 -3.19 5.78 -18.91
N PRO A 330 -3.22 6.65 -19.94
CA PRO A 330 -2.83 6.27 -21.31
C PRO A 330 -1.33 5.97 -21.43
N LEU A 331 -0.93 4.74 -21.07
CA LEU A 331 0.46 4.24 -21.02
C LEU A 331 1.16 4.23 -22.39
N SER A 332 0.43 4.42 -23.49
CA SER A 332 1.00 4.65 -24.83
C SER A 332 1.71 5.99 -24.95
N SER A 333 1.44 6.94 -24.05
CA SER A 333 2.10 8.24 -24.02
C SER A 333 3.61 8.08 -23.74
N ILE A 334 4.44 8.67 -24.60
CA ILE A 334 5.89 8.67 -24.43
C ILE A 334 6.32 9.31 -23.11
N TYR A 335 5.61 10.34 -22.66
CA TYR A 335 5.88 11.03 -21.40
C TYR A 335 5.69 10.12 -20.19
N ILE A 336 4.66 9.27 -20.21
CA ILE A 336 4.40 8.33 -19.12
C ILE A 336 5.49 7.27 -19.09
N ARG A 337 5.85 6.70 -20.25
CA ARG A 337 6.95 5.73 -20.34
C ARG A 337 8.27 6.31 -19.83
N LEU A 338 8.63 7.53 -20.24
CA LEU A 338 9.84 8.20 -19.77
C LEU A 338 9.79 8.41 -18.25
N ALA A 339 8.70 8.95 -17.71
CA ALA A 339 8.54 9.17 -16.28
C ALA A 339 8.66 7.87 -15.47
N THR A 340 8.04 6.78 -15.96
CA THR A 340 8.14 5.45 -15.36
C THR A 340 9.58 4.98 -15.25
N TRP A 341 10.32 4.98 -16.37
CA TRP A 341 11.68 4.48 -16.40
C TRP A 341 12.64 5.37 -15.61
N THR A 342 12.42 6.69 -15.60
CA THR A 342 13.14 7.60 -14.71
C THR A 342 12.87 7.29 -13.24
N CYS A 343 11.61 7.12 -12.82
CA CYS A 343 11.27 6.75 -11.44
C CYS A 343 11.86 5.39 -11.04
N PHE A 344 11.78 4.40 -11.95
CA PHE A 344 12.38 3.08 -11.75
C PHE A 344 13.90 3.19 -11.54
N GLY A 345 14.59 3.92 -12.42
CA GLY A 345 16.02 4.17 -12.33
C GLY A 345 16.41 4.87 -11.03
N LEU A 346 15.67 5.91 -10.61
CA LEU A 346 15.92 6.63 -9.36
C LEU A 346 15.75 5.74 -8.12
N LEU A 347 14.69 4.91 -8.09
CA LEU A 347 14.47 3.95 -7.00
C LEU A 347 15.59 2.91 -6.93
N LEU A 348 16.04 2.39 -8.08
CA LEU A 348 17.18 1.47 -8.16
C LEU A 348 18.49 2.12 -7.73
N SER A 349 18.79 3.34 -8.21
CA SER A 349 20.00 4.06 -7.80
C SER A 349 20.02 4.29 -6.29
N SER A 350 18.88 4.69 -5.71
CA SER A 350 18.76 4.83 -4.25
C SER A 350 19.00 3.51 -3.51
N LEU A 351 18.51 2.39 -4.05
CA LEU A 351 18.76 1.07 -3.50
C LEU A 351 20.24 0.68 -3.59
N THR A 352 20.89 0.93 -4.74
CA THR A 352 22.31 0.65 -4.94
C THR A 352 23.17 1.40 -3.92
N VAL A 353 22.91 2.69 -3.71
CA VAL A 353 23.63 3.49 -2.70
C VAL A 353 23.43 2.90 -1.30
N PHE A 354 22.22 2.45 -0.97
CA PHE A 354 21.94 1.79 0.31
C PHE A 354 22.73 0.49 0.48
N VAL A 355 22.74 -0.38 -0.55
CA VAL A 355 23.47 -1.65 -0.53
C VAL A 355 24.97 -1.44 -0.40
N VAL A 356 25.55 -0.45 -1.09
CA VAL A 356 26.98 -0.12 -0.96
C VAL A 356 27.33 0.28 0.48
N LYS A 357 26.49 1.11 1.12
CA LYS A 357 26.69 1.47 2.53
C LYS A 357 26.55 0.28 3.46
N LEU A 358 25.64 -0.65 3.18
CA LEU A 358 25.49 -1.90 3.93
C LEU A 358 26.74 -2.75 3.85
N ALA A 359 27.25 -2.98 2.64
CA ALA A 359 28.47 -3.75 2.42
C ALA A 359 29.68 -3.12 3.14
N ALA A 360 29.80 -1.79 3.09
CA ALA A 360 30.86 -1.07 3.80
C ALA A 360 30.76 -1.17 5.33
N ALA A 361 29.54 -1.18 5.87
CA ALA A 361 29.32 -1.37 7.31
C ALA A 361 29.68 -2.79 7.77
N LEU A 362 29.31 -3.81 6.99
CA LEU A 362 29.61 -5.21 7.27
C LEU A 362 31.08 -5.58 7.03
N GLY A 363 31.77 -4.87 6.14
CA GLY A 363 33.18 -5.12 5.80
C GLY A 363 34.20 -4.54 6.79
N LYS A 364 33.78 -3.69 7.73
CA LYS A 364 34.66 -3.23 8.82
C LYS A 364 34.78 -4.34 9.87
N GLN A 365 35.81 -5.19 9.76
CA GLN A 365 36.22 -6.03 10.89
C GLN A 365 36.64 -5.15 12.08
N PRO A 366 36.42 -5.59 13.34
CA PRO A 366 37.08 -4.97 14.48
C PRO A 366 38.59 -5.13 14.28
N GLU A 367 39.36 -4.05 14.33
CA GLU A 367 40.82 -4.17 14.42
C GLU A 367 41.14 -4.93 15.71
N ASP A 368 41.74 -6.11 15.56
CA ASP A 368 42.30 -6.88 16.68
C ASP A 368 43.25 -5.97 17.45
N SER A 369 42.88 -5.64 18.69
CA SER A 369 43.76 -5.03 19.67
C SER A 369 44.85 -6.04 20.05
N THR A 370 45.84 -6.18 19.19
CA THR A 370 47.11 -6.85 19.50
C THR A 370 47.95 -5.91 20.36
N HIS A 371 47.59 -5.79 21.63
CA HIS A 371 48.53 -5.32 22.64
C HIS A 371 49.52 -6.44 22.93
N SER A 372 50.73 -6.28 22.41
CA SER A 372 51.91 -7.07 22.74
C SER A 372 52.23 -6.95 24.24
N PRO A 373 52.40 -8.05 24.99
CA PRO A 373 53.00 -8.00 26.32
C PRO A 373 54.51 -7.80 26.16
N THR A 374 55.01 -6.71 26.76
CA THR A 374 56.44 -6.51 27.02
C THR A 374 56.95 -7.46 28.09
#